data_AF-A0A835JFS8-F1
#
_entry.id   AF-A0A835JFS8-F1
#
_cell.length_a   1.000
_cell.length_b   1.000
_cell.length_c   1.000
_cell.angle_alpha   90.00
_cell.angle_beta   90.00
_cell.angle_gamma   90.00
#
_symmetry.space_group_name_H-M   'P 1'
#
loop_
_entity.id
_entity.type
_entity.pdbx_description
1 polymer ?
#
loop_
_entity_poly.entity_id
_entity_poly.type
_entity_poly.pdbx_seq_one_letter_code
_entity_poly.pdbx_strand_id
1 'polypeptide(L)'
;MQVHEALELEVENLREQVKREVFVAAASNYSSQSLDLIDAIQRLGVAYHFETEIEEALQHIYNNHINMEDGDLYSIALGFRLLRQHGYNVSCGNGLIFHSTLEELELFTEAIDRWDTKSMDRLPDYMQICYEALLNVYSEIEEKVAKEGWSYRVHYGKQAVRTALLNLS
;
A
#
# COMPACT_ATOMS: atom_id res chain seq x y z
N MET A 1 35.78 11.84 21.20
CA MET A 1 36.11 12.57 19.96
C MET A 1 36.26 11.61 18.79
N GLN A 2 37.16 10.61 18.82
CA GLN A 2 37.37 9.65 17.71
C GLN A 2 36.20 8.69 17.42
N VAL A 3 35.39 8.30 18.42
CA VAL A 3 34.25 7.37 18.22
C VAL A 3 33.07 8.04 17.50
N HIS A 4 32.88 9.34 17.69
CA HIS A 4 31.81 10.10 17.02
C HIS A 4 32.10 10.25 15.53
N GLU A 5 33.35 10.59 15.20
CA GLU A 5 33.84 10.76 13.84
C GLU A 5 33.81 9.44 13.04
N ALA A 6 34.13 8.31 13.67
CA ALA A 6 34.00 6.99 13.04
C ALA A 6 32.54 6.63 12.74
N LEU A 7 31.60 6.98 13.63
CA LEU A 7 30.18 6.70 13.45
C LEU A 7 29.58 7.57 12.33
N GLU A 8 29.97 8.84 12.25
CA GLU A 8 29.58 9.74 11.16
C GLU A 8 30.10 9.26 9.81
N LEU A 9 31.34 8.76 9.76
CA LEU A 9 31.91 8.19 8.54
C LEU A 9 31.19 6.91 8.08
N GLU A 10 30.79 6.06 9.04
CA GLU A 10 30.01 4.85 8.76
C GLU A 10 28.62 5.20 8.20
N VAL A 11 27.92 6.18 8.81
CA VAL A 11 26.63 6.67 8.34
C VAL A 11 26.75 7.25 6.93
N GLU A 12 27.79 8.03 6.64
CA GLU A 12 28.00 8.59 5.31
C GLU A 12 28.32 7.51 4.27
N ASN A 13 29.10 6.49 4.63
CA ASN A 13 29.40 5.37 3.73
C ASN A 13 28.16 4.51 3.44
N LEU A 14 27.34 4.25 4.46
CA LEU A 14 26.04 3.59 4.30
C LEU A 14 25.10 4.43 3.43
N ARG A 15 25.08 5.75 3.61
CA ARG A 15 24.30 6.68 2.79
C ARG A 15 24.71 6.59 1.32
N GLU A 16 26.01 6.65 1.03
CA GLU A 16 26.54 6.52 -0.33
C GLU A 16 26.31 5.13 -0.95
N GLN A 17 26.31 4.07 -0.15
CA GLN A 17 25.94 2.74 -0.62
C GLN A 17 24.47 2.66 -1.03
N VAL A 18 23.56 3.19 -0.20
CA VAL A 18 22.15 3.32 -0.57
C VAL A 18 22.04 4.15 -1.85
N LYS A 19 22.75 5.27 -1.98
CA LYS A 19 22.70 6.06 -3.22
C LYS A 19 23.07 5.28 -4.47
N ARG A 20 24.17 4.52 -4.42
CA ARG A 20 24.67 3.71 -5.55
C ARG A 20 23.72 2.57 -5.91
N GLU A 21 23.24 1.83 -4.92
CA GLU A 21 22.34 0.69 -5.15
C GLU A 21 20.94 1.13 -5.59
N VAL A 22 20.48 2.31 -5.15
CA VAL A 22 19.08 2.74 -5.33
C VAL A 22 18.88 3.62 -6.55
N PHE A 23 19.70 4.65 -6.75
CA PHE A 23 19.40 5.67 -7.77
C PHE A 23 20.21 5.48 -9.05
N VAL A 24 21.43 4.93 -8.95
CA VAL A 24 22.26 4.64 -10.12
C VAL A 24 21.79 3.35 -10.83
N ALA A 25 21.39 2.31 -10.09
CA ALA A 25 20.86 1.08 -10.69
C ALA A 25 19.49 1.29 -11.33
N ALA A 26 18.61 2.06 -10.66
CA ALA A 26 17.25 2.29 -11.13
C ALA A 26 17.20 3.12 -12.42
N ALA A 27 18.14 4.05 -12.64
CA ALA A 27 18.28 4.81 -13.90
C ALA A 27 18.35 3.95 -15.17
N SER A 28 18.65 2.65 -15.05
CA SER A 28 18.77 1.73 -16.19
C SER A 28 17.52 0.87 -16.45
N ASN A 29 16.59 0.70 -15.50
CA ASN A 29 15.33 -0.06 -15.63
C ASN A 29 14.47 0.08 -14.35
N TYR A 30 13.87 1.24 -14.09
CA TYR A 30 13.00 1.44 -12.91
C TYR A 30 11.86 0.40 -12.86
N SER A 31 11.98 -0.60 -11.98
CA SER A 31 11.00 -1.66 -11.72
C SER A 31 10.16 -1.33 -10.47
N SER A 32 9.10 -2.10 -10.20
CA SER A 32 8.29 -2.02 -8.96
C SER A 32 9.12 -1.94 -7.67
N GLN A 33 10.32 -2.53 -7.67
CA GLN A 33 11.27 -2.53 -6.55
C GLN A 33 11.74 -1.12 -6.16
N SER A 34 11.80 -0.18 -7.11
CA SER A 34 12.17 1.21 -6.83
C SER A 34 11.09 1.94 -6.02
N LEU A 35 9.82 1.68 -6.33
CA LEU A 35 8.67 2.22 -5.60
C LEU A 35 8.63 1.66 -4.18
N ASP A 36 8.86 0.36 -4.02
CA ASP A 36 8.90 -0.30 -2.70
C ASP A 36 9.97 0.30 -1.80
N LEU A 37 11.12 0.64 -2.37
CA LEU A 37 12.23 1.19 -1.63
C LEU A 37 12.02 2.66 -1.26
N ILE A 38 11.48 3.46 -2.18
CA ILE A 38 11.06 4.84 -1.87
C ILE A 38 10.01 4.80 -0.74
N ASP A 39 9.05 3.87 -0.79
CA ASP A 39 8.09 3.69 0.29
C ASP A 39 8.75 3.31 1.61
N ALA A 40 9.68 2.35 1.60
CA ALA A 40 10.40 1.94 2.79
C ALA A 40 11.20 3.09 3.41
N ILE A 41 11.93 3.87 2.60
CA ILE A 41 12.72 5.03 3.05
C ILE A 41 11.81 6.10 3.68
N GLN A 42 10.65 6.37 3.08
CA GLN A 42 9.66 7.30 3.62
C GLN A 42 9.07 6.79 4.94
N ARG A 43 8.71 5.51 5.02
CA ARG A 43 8.13 4.88 6.22
C ARG A 43 9.12 4.75 7.37
N LEU A 44 10.41 4.61 7.08
CA LEU A 44 11.48 4.62 8.07
C LEU A 44 11.78 6.04 8.60
N GLY A 45 11.20 7.08 8.01
CA GLY A 45 11.38 8.46 8.44
C GLY A 45 12.76 9.04 8.12
N VAL A 46 13.50 8.41 7.21
CA VAL A 46 14.86 8.82 6.81
C VAL A 46 14.92 9.45 5.41
N ALA A 47 13.76 9.70 4.79
CA ALA A 47 13.66 10.27 3.45
C ALA A 47 14.30 11.65 3.29
N TYR A 48 14.41 12.43 4.38
CA TYR A 48 15.04 13.76 4.37
C TYR A 48 16.53 13.74 4.00
N HIS A 49 17.19 12.58 4.09
CA HIS A 49 18.59 12.42 3.65
C HIS A 49 18.74 12.17 2.15
N PHE A 50 17.62 11.94 1.45
CA PHE A 50 17.55 11.46 0.07
C PHE A 50 16.54 12.27 -0.77
N GLU A 51 16.22 13.50 -0.39
CA GLU A 51 15.14 14.28 -1.03
C GLU A 51 15.39 14.47 -2.53
N THR A 52 16.59 14.91 -2.91
CA THR A 52 16.97 15.11 -4.32
C THR A 52 16.88 13.82 -5.11
N GLU A 53 17.37 12.73 -4.54
CA GLU A 53 17.37 11.43 -5.21
C GLU A 53 15.95 10.87 -5.38
N ILE A 54 15.08 11.05 -4.38
CA ILE A 54 13.67 10.69 -4.46
C ILE A 54 12.96 11.53 -5.53
N GLU A 55 13.22 12.84 -5.59
CA GLU A 55 12.65 13.72 -6.61
C GLU A 55 13.09 13.30 -8.02
N GLU A 56 14.37 13.03 -8.23
CA GLU A 56 14.91 12.56 -9.52
C GLU A 56 14.31 11.22 -9.94
N ALA A 57 14.18 10.27 -9.00
CA ALA A 57 13.54 8.98 -9.25
C ALA A 57 12.07 9.15 -9.67
N LEU A 58 11.29 9.94 -8.91
CA LEU A 58 9.88 10.19 -9.20
C LEU A 58 9.69 10.96 -10.52
N GLN A 59 10.55 11.91 -10.83
CA GLN A 59 10.55 12.66 -12.09
C GLN A 59 10.78 11.70 -13.27
N HIS A 60 11.74 10.79 -13.14
CA HIS A 60 12.04 9.80 -14.16
C HIS A 60 10.89 8.81 -14.34
N ILE A 61 10.27 8.35 -13.24
CA ILE A 61 9.08 7.48 -13.24
C ILE A 61 7.89 8.16 -13.92
N TYR A 62 7.66 9.44 -13.63
CA TYR A 62 6.59 10.23 -14.24
C TYR A 62 6.81 10.44 -15.75
N ASN A 63 8.03 10.81 -16.14
CA ASN A 63 8.40 11.13 -17.52
C ASN A 63 8.41 9.91 -18.43
N ASN A 64 8.80 8.74 -17.92
CA ASN A 64 8.78 7.50 -18.69
C ASN A 64 7.37 6.92 -18.84
N HIS A 65 6.34 7.62 -18.35
CA HIS A 65 4.97 7.14 -18.21
C HIS A 65 5.01 5.70 -17.73
N ILE A 66 5.01 5.48 -16.39
CA ILE A 66 4.73 4.14 -15.83
C ILE A 66 3.74 3.49 -16.78
N ASN A 67 4.13 2.38 -17.41
CA ASN A 67 3.22 1.56 -18.21
C ASN A 67 2.21 0.98 -17.21
N MET A 68 1.36 1.85 -16.66
CA MET A 68 0.30 1.54 -15.69
C MET A 68 -0.77 0.68 -16.37
N GLU A 69 -0.61 0.41 -17.66
CA GLU A 69 -1.43 -0.51 -18.44
C GLU A 69 -1.02 -1.98 -18.23
N ASP A 70 0.18 -2.28 -17.72
CA ASP A 70 0.69 -3.66 -17.54
C ASP A 70 1.20 -3.95 -16.10
N GLY A 71 1.06 -2.99 -15.19
CA GLY A 71 1.46 -3.15 -13.78
C GLY A 71 0.35 -3.77 -12.92
N ASP A 72 0.72 -4.54 -11.90
CA ASP A 72 -0.24 -4.94 -10.86
C ASP A 72 -0.80 -3.74 -10.08
N LEU A 73 -1.97 -3.91 -9.47
CA LEU A 73 -2.65 -2.84 -8.74
C LEU A 73 -1.75 -2.23 -7.65
N TYR A 74 -0.98 -3.06 -6.95
CA TYR A 74 -0.11 -2.61 -5.87
C TYR A 74 0.92 -1.60 -6.38
N SER A 75 1.60 -1.93 -7.48
CA SER A 75 2.59 -1.09 -8.15
C SER A 75 1.98 0.22 -8.66
N ILE A 76 0.76 0.14 -9.23
CA ILE A 76 0.02 1.31 -9.72
C ILE A 76 -0.40 2.22 -8.56
N ALA A 77 -1.03 1.67 -7.52
CA ALA A 77 -1.49 2.42 -6.36
C ALA A 77 -0.33 3.05 -5.60
N LEU A 78 0.78 2.32 -5.48
CA LEU A 78 2.02 2.79 -4.87
C LEU A 78 2.61 3.96 -5.66
N GLY A 79 2.76 3.81 -6.97
CA GLY A 79 3.24 4.87 -7.86
C GLY A 79 2.34 6.10 -7.83
N PHE A 80 1.02 5.90 -7.91
CA PHE A 80 0.04 6.99 -7.84
C PHE A 80 0.15 7.79 -6.54
N ARG A 81 0.21 7.09 -5.40
CA ARG A 81 0.36 7.73 -4.09
C ARG A 81 1.67 8.51 -4.02
N LEU A 82 2.80 7.88 -4.36
CA LEU A 82 4.12 8.50 -4.27
C LEU A 82 4.23 9.74 -5.17
N LEU A 83 3.74 9.67 -6.41
CA LEU A 83 3.74 10.81 -7.33
C LEU A 83 2.87 11.96 -6.80
N ARG A 84 1.66 11.70 -6.31
CA ARG A 84 0.80 12.76 -5.75
C ARG A 84 1.36 13.38 -4.48
N GLN A 85 2.01 12.59 -3.62
CA GLN A 85 2.66 13.08 -2.39
C GLN A 85 3.75 14.12 -2.70
N HIS A 86 4.40 13.98 -3.85
CA HIS A 86 5.46 14.89 -4.32
C HIS A 86 4.96 15.94 -5.32
N GLY A 87 3.64 16.14 -5.42
CA GLY A 87 3.03 17.22 -6.21
C GLY A 87 2.90 16.94 -7.71
N TYR A 88 3.19 15.73 -8.18
CA TYR A 88 2.97 15.35 -9.58
C TYR A 88 1.47 15.21 -9.88
N ASN A 89 1.04 15.80 -10.99
CA ASN A 89 -0.33 15.68 -11.44
C ASN A 89 -0.56 14.34 -12.16
N VAL A 90 -0.97 13.33 -11.39
CA VAL A 90 -1.36 12.03 -11.94
C VAL A 90 -2.87 12.00 -12.15
N SER A 91 -3.28 11.94 -13.41
CA SER A 91 -4.67 11.70 -13.80
C SER A 91 -5.10 10.31 -13.32
N CYS A 92 -6.30 10.20 -12.73
CA CYS A 92 -6.94 8.89 -12.51
C CYS A 92 -7.43 8.26 -13.83
N GLY A 93 -7.39 9.02 -14.93
CA GLY A 93 -7.97 8.66 -16.21
C GLY A 93 -6.98 7.94 -17.10
N ASN A 94 -6.78 6.66 -16.83
CA ASN A 94 -6.90 5.63 -17.86
C ASN A 94 -7.93 4.65 -17.30
N GLY A 95 -9.00 4.35 -18.06
CA GLY A 95 -10.16 3.59 -17.58
C GLY A 95 -9.79 2.30 -16.83
N LEU A 96 -8.67 1.67 -17.14
CA LEU A 96 -8.23 0.41 -16.51
C LEU A 96 -7.98 0.51 -14.99
N ILE A 97 -7.37 1.57 -14.47
CA ILE A 97 -7.13 1.71 -13.02
C ILE A 97 -8.47 1.89 -12.29
N PHE A 98 -9.36 2.72 -12.84
CA PHE A 98 -10.68 2.93 -12.26
C PHE A 98 -11.55 1.67 -12.39
N HIS A 99 -11.45 0.93 -13.49
CA HIS A 99 -12.20 -0.32 -13.69
C HIS A 99 -11.70 -1.43 -12.78
N SER A 100 -10.38 -1.63 -12.66
CA SER A 100 -9.82 -2.63 -11.74
C SER A 100 -10.09 -2.27 -10.28
N THR A 101 -9.86 -1.01 -9.87
CA THR A 101 -10.16 -0.58 -8.49
C THR A 101 -11.64 -0.64 -8.15
N LEU A 102 -12.53 -0.33 -9.11
CA LEU A 102 -13.97 -0.45 -8.92
C LEU A 102 -14.40 -1.93 -8.84
N GLU A 103 -13.92 -2.78 -9.74
CA GLU A 103 -14.24 -4.22 -9.74
C GLU A 103 -13.74 -4.91 -8.46
N GLU A 104 -12.53 -4.62 -8.03
CA GLU A 104 -11.99 -5.16 -6.77
C GLU A 104 -12.71 -4.60 -5.54
N LEU A 105 -13.11 -3.32 -5.55
CA LEU A 105 -13.93 -2.73 -4.49
C LEU A 105 -15.33 -3.35 -4.44
N GLU A 106 -15.94 -3.63 -5.60
CA GLU A 106 -17.21 -4.32 -5.72
C GLU A 106 -17.12 -5.76 -5.18
N LEU A 107 -16.08 -6.50 -5.57
CA LEU A 107 -15.82 -7.86 -5.07
C LEU A 107 -15.61 -7.87 -3.55
N PHE A 108 -14.84 -6.91 -3.03
CA PHE A 108 -14.61 -6.78 -1.58
C PHE A 108 -15.90 -6.41 -0.84
N THR A 109 -16.71 -5.51 -1.40
CA THR A 109 -18.01 -5.14 -0.83
C THR A 109 -18.96 -6.34 -0.83
N GLU A 110 -19.00 -7.14 -1.90
CA GLU A 110 -19.81 -8.37 -1.96
C GLU A 110 -19.35 -9.39 -0.90
N ALA A 111 -18.03 -9.55 -0.71
CA ALA A 111 -17.48 -10.42 0.31
C ALA A 111 -17.88 -9.96 1.73
N ILE A 112 -17.84 -8.66 2.00
CA ILE A 112 -18.27 -8.09 3.29
C ILE A 112 -19.78 -8.26 3.50
N ASP A 113 -20.58 -8.07 2.46
CA ASP A 113 -22.04 -8.26 2.54
C ASP A 113 -22.43 -9.71 2.84
N ARG A 114 -21.70 -10.67 2.28
CA ARG A 114 -21.91 -12.11 2.54
C ARG A 114 -21.36 -12.55 3.90
N TRP A 115 -20.26 -11.96 4.35
CA TRP A 115 -19.55 -12.32 5.58
C TRP A 115 -19.26 -13.83 5.68
N ASP A 116 -18.76 -14.44 4.59
CA ASP A 116 -18.49 -15.87 4.47
C ASP A 116 -17.09 -16.10 3.90
N THR A 117 -16.36 -17.03 4.52
CA THR A 117 -15.09 -17.59 4.04
C THR A 117 -15.11 -18.00 2.56
N LYS A 118 -16.25 -18.46 2.03
CA LYS A 118 -16.41 -18.85 0.62
C LYS A 118 -16.31 -17.68 -0.36
N SER A 119 -16.42 -16.44 0.12
CA SER A 119 -16.22 -15.26 -0.71
C SER A 119 -14.73 -14.97 -0.97
N MET A 120 -13.81 -15.62 -0.25
CA MET A 120 -12.36 -15.43 -0.43
C MET A 120 -11.89 -15.87 -1.82
N ASP A 121 -12.44 -16.95 -2.37
CA ASP A 121 -12.03 -17.51 -3.67
C ASP A 121 -12.21 -16.53 -4.84
N ARG A 122 -13.04 -15.50 -4.66
CA ARG A 122 -13.33 -14.46 -5.65
C ARG A 122 -12.52 -13.19 -5.45
N LEU A 123 -11.82 -13.07 -4.33
CA LEU A 123 -10.98 -11.92 -4.02
C LEU A 123 -9.57 -12.15 -4.56
N PRO A 124 -8.89 -11.11 -5.04
CA PRO A 124 -7.45 -11.16 -5.30
C PRO A 124 -6.68 -11.61 -4.05
N ASP A 125 -5.59 -12.35 -4.24
CA ASP A 125 -4.81 -12.98 -3.17
C ASP A 125 -4.37 -12.00 -2.07
N TYR A 126 -4.03 -10.75 -2.43
CA TYR A 126 -3.62 -9.74 -1.46
C TYR A 126 -4.79 -9.23 -0.59
N MET A 127 -6.03 -9.22 -1.10
CA MET A 127 -7.22 -8.82 -0.33
C MET A 127 -7.70 -9.93 0.60
N GLN A 128 -7.48 -11.20 0.23
CA GLN A 128 -7.83 -12.35 1.05
C GLN A 128 -7.20 -12.27 2.44
N ILE A 129 -5.95 -11.79 2.53
CA ILE A 129 -5.23 -11.61 3.80
C ILE A 129 -5.99 -10.64 4.73
N CYS A 130 -6.43 -9.50 4.21
CA CYS A 130 -7.17 -8.50 4.98
C CYS A 130 -8.57 -9.00 5.38
N TYR A 131 -9.25 -9.69 4.47
CA TYR A 131 -10.58 -10.24 4.72
C TYR A 131 -10.54 -11.38 5.75
N GLU A 132 -9.56 -12.29 5.66
CA GLU A 132 -9.34 -13.36 6.62
C GLU A 132 -9.08 -12.79 8.03
N ALA A 133 -8.19 -11.79 8.14
CA ALA A 133 -7.93 -11.13 9.42
C ALA A 133 -9.21 -10.52 10.01
N LEU A 134 -10.05 -9.89 9.17
CA LEU A 134 -11.34 -9.34 9.60
C LEU A 134 -12.30 -10.43 10.09
N LEU A 135 -12.45 -11.53 9.36
CA LEU A 135 -13.30 -12.65 9.74
C LEU A 135 -12.85 -13.28 11.06
N ASN A 136 -11.54 -13.46 11.24
CA ASN A 136 -10.97 -14.02 12.46
C ASN A 136 -11.25 -13.12 13.67
N VAL A 137 -11.02 -11.81 13.54
CA VAL A 137 -11.32 -10.83 14.61
C VAL A 137 -12.79 -10.89 15.01
N TYR A 138 -13.71 -10.90 14.05
CA TYR A 138 -15.14 -10.96 14.36
C TYR A 138 -15.57 -12.30 14.94
N SER A 139 -14.97 -13.41 14.51
CA SER A 139 -15.23 -14.74 15.07
C SER A 139 -14.77 -14.83 16.53
N GLU A 140 -13.61 -14.27 16.86
CA GLU A 140 -13.13 -14.17 18.24
C GLU A 140 -14.05 -13.30 19.10
N ILE A 141 -14.51 -12.17 18.56
CA ILE A 141 -15.46 -11.31 19.24
C ILE A 141 -16.75 -12.09 19.46
N GLU A 142 -17.32 -12.73 18.43
CA GLU A 142 -18.53 -13.57 18.53
C GLU A 142 -18.44 -14.60 19.64
N GLU A 143 -17.33 -15.35 19.71
CA GLU A 143 -17.13 -16.36 20.74
C GLU A 143 -17.11 -15.73 22.16
N LYS A 144 -16.45 -14.57 22.32
CA LYS A 144 -16.38 -13.85 23.60
C LYS A 144 -17.75 -13.31 24.00
N VAL A 145 -18.48 -12.62 23.12
CA VAL A 145 -19.79 -12.06 23.47
C VAL A 145 -20.92 -13.08 23.53
N ALA A 146 -20.80 -14.23 22.87
CA ALA A 146 -21.73 -15.35 23.04
C ALA A 146 -21.66 -15.94 24.46
N LYS A 147 -20.45 -16.02 25.05
CA LYS A 147 -20.25 -16.44 26.45
C LYS A 147 -20.87 -15.44 27.45
N GLU A 148 -20.95 -14.16 27.09
CA GLU A 148 -21.49 -13.08 27.92
C GLU A 148 -22.97 -12.74 27.63
N GLY A 149 -23.59 -13.36 26.63
CA GLY A 149 -25.00 -13.15 26.28
C GLY A 149 -25.29 -11.87 25.48
N TRP A 150 -24.29 -11.25 24.83
CA TRP A 150 -24.44 -10.00 24.08
C TRP A 150 -24.20 -10.16 22.58
N SER A 151 -24.71 -11.23 21.98
CA SER A 151 -24.58 -11.52 20.55
C SER A 151 -25.06 -10.38 19.63
N TYR A 152 -26.02 -9.56 20.08
CA TYR A 152 -26.52 -8.38 19.35
C TYR A 152 -25.43 -7.34 19.03
N ARG A 153 -24.35 -7.27 19.84
CA ARG A 153 -23.25 -6.31 19.64
C ARG A 153 -22.42 -6.62 18.39
N VAL A 154 -22.29 -7.90 18.08
CA VAL A 154 -21.60 -8.36 16.86
C VAL A 154 -22.39 -7.96 15.63
N HIS A 155 -23.70 -8.20 15.65
CA HIS A 155 -24.59 -7.80 14.56
C HIS A 155 -24.46 -6.30 14.27
N TYR A 156 -24.41 -5.47 15.32
CA TYR A 156 -24.20 -4.03 15.16
C TYR A 156 -22.81 -3.69 14.58
N GLY A 157 -21.75 -4.38 15.02
CA GLY A 157 -20.40 -4.22 14.46
C GLY A 157 -20.35 -4.52 12.96
N LYS A 158 -20.94 -5.65 12.53
CA LYS A 158 -21.03 -6.02 11.11
C LYS A 158 -21.78 -4.96 10.29
N GLN A 159 -22.90 -4.44 10.79
CA GLN A 159 -23.66 -3.37 10.13
C GLN A 159 -22.88 -2.05 10.03
N ALA A 160 -22.10 -1.71 11.06
CA ALA A 160 -21.26 -0.50 11.05
C ALA A 160 -20.15 -0.60 10.00
N VAL A 161 -19.50 -1.77 9.88
CA VAL A 161 -18.49 -2.03 8.83
C VAL A 161 -19.11 -1.91 7.44
N ARG A 162 -20.30 -2.50 7.24
CA ARG A 162 -21.05 -2.40 5.98
C ARG A 162 -21.36 -0.95 5.62
N THR A 163 -21.84 -0.17 6.59
CA THR A 163 -22.19 1.24 6.39
C THR A 163 -20.97 2.10 6.11
N ALA A 164 -19.84 1.83 6.76
CA ALA A 164 -18.59 2.55 6.51
C ALA A 164 -18.08 2.32 5.07
N LEU A 165 -18.22 1.10 4.54
CA LEU A 165 -17.81 0.77 3.17
C LEU A 165 -18.73 1.38 2.11
N LEU A 166 -20.05 1.36 2.31
CA LEU A 166 -21.02 1.98 1.39
C LEU A 166 -20.90 3.50 1.28
N ASN A 167 -20.30 4.17 2.27
CA ASN A 167 -20.03 5.61 2.24
C ASN A 167 -18.71 5.96 1.52
N LEU A 168 -17.91 4.94 1.15
CA LEU A 168 -16.64 5.11 0.44
C LEU A 168 -16.76 4.85 -1.08
N SER A 169 -17.85 4.22 -1.52
CA SER A 169 -18.25 4.01 -2.93
C SER A 169 -19.12 5.13 -3.46
#